data_AF-A0A377LVV0-F1
#
_entry.id   AF-A0A377LVV0-F1
#
_cell.length_a   1.000
_cell.length_b   1.000
_cell.length_c   1.000
_cell.angle_alpha   90.00
_cell.angle_beta   90.00
_cell.angle_gamma   90.00
#
_symmetry.space_group_name_H-M   'P 1'
#
loop_
_entity.id
_entity.type
_entity.pdbx_description
1 polymer ?
#
loop_
_entity_poly.entity_id
_entity_poly.type
_entity_poly.pdbx_seq_one_letter_code
_entity_poly.pdbx_strand_id
1 'polypeptide(L)'
;MEPNAAAAQCTLDILSTTPLEVVYSPTFSALTVEHYDILLMGIPVTFTGELTMQQERLAKAASMTDYLLLALPCHAQINAKS
;
A
#
# COMPACT_ATOMS: atom_id res chain seq x y z
N MET A 1 -1.24 -0.13 4.12
CA MET A 1 -0.31 0.91 4.61
C MET A 1 -0.64 2.22 3.94
N GLU A 2 -0.91 3.26 4.73
CA GLU A 2 -1.29 4.59 4.26
C GLU A 2 -0.72 5.66 5.22
N PRO A 3 0.26 6.48 4.79
CA PRO A 3 0.90 7.46 5.66
C PRO A 3 -0.02 8.64 6.01
N ASN A 4 -1.05 8.94 5.21
CA ASN A 4 -2.01 9.98 5.51
C ASN A 4 -3.09 9.47 6.47
N ALA A 5 -3.05 9.91 7.72
CA ALA A 5 -4.00 9.51 8.75
C ALA A 5 -5.47 9.75 8.36
N ALA A 6 -5.78 10.83 7.63
CA ALA A 6 -7.15 11.10 7.19
C ALA A 6 -7.62 10.11 6.11
N ALA A 7 -6.76 9.80 5.14
CA ALA A 7 -7.08 8.81 4.10
C ALA A 7 -7.16 7.38 4.68
N ALA A 8 -6.28 7.08 5.64
CA ALA A 8 -6.30 5.82 6.38
C ALA A 8 -7.62 5.64 7.14
N GLN A 9 -8.03 6.66 7.91
CA GLN A 9 -9.26 6.58 8.69
C GLN A 9 -10.49 6.41 7.79
N CYS A 10 -10.60 7.17 6.69
CA CYS A 10 -11.69 6.98 5.74
C CYS A 10 -11.73 5.55 5.17
N THR A 11 -10.57 4.98 4.85
CA THR A 11 -10.47 3.60 4.33
C THR A 11 -10.87 2.59 5.39
N LEU A 12 -10.43 2.77 6.63
CA LEU A 12 -10.81 1.93 7.77
C LEU A 12 -12.31 1.98 8.04
N ASP A 13 -12.92 3.16 7.99
CA ASP A 13 -14.36 3.34 8.19
C ASP A 13 -15.21 2.68 7.09
N ILE A 14 -14.70 2.66 5.85
CA ILE A 14 -15.36 1.92 4.75
C ILE A 14 -15.25 0.42 4.99
N LEU A 15 -14.05 -0.07 5.32
CA LEU A 15 -13.80 -1.49 5.51
C LEU A 15 -14.39 -2.04 6.81
N SER A 16 -14.67 -1.20 7.81
CA SER A 16 -15.29 -1.63 9.08
C SER A 16 -16.69 -2.21 8.92
N THR A 17 -17.32 -1.97 7.76
CA THR A 17 -18.63 -2.55 7.42
C THR A 17 -18.53 -3.95 6.81
N THR A 18 -17.31 -4.42 6.56
CA THR A 18 -17.03 -5.75 5.99
C THR A 18 -16.59 -6.73 7.09
N PRO A 19 -16.76 -8.05 6.91
CA PRO A 19 -16.29 -9.05 7.88
C PRO A 19 -14.77 -9.26 7.88
N LEU A 20 -13.99 -8.37 7.22
CA LEU A 20 -12.55 -8.51 7.07
C LEU A 20 -11.82 -8.04 8.33
N GLU A 21 -10.75 -8.74 8.70
CA GLU A 21 -9.80 -8.26 9.69
C GLU A 21 -8.84 -7.27 9.03
N VAL A 22 -8.90 -6.00 9.45
CA VAL A 22 -8.11 -4.94 8.82
C VAL A 22 -6.96 -4.54 9.73
N VAL A 23 -5.73 -4.77 9.27
CA VAL A 23 -4.51 -4.32 9.94
C VAL A 23 -4.01 -3.04 9.27
N TYR A 24 -3.97 -1.94 10.03
CA TYR A 24 -3.43 -0.67 9.57
C TYR A 24 -2.00 -0.45 10.08
N SER A 25 -1.16 0.06 9.19
CA SER A 25 0.16 0.59 9.53
C SER A 25 0.44 1.86 8.70
N PRO A 26 1.06 2.89 9.29
CA PRO A 26 1.46 4.10 8.57
C PRO A 26 2.75 3.92 7.75
N THR A 27 3.54 2.88 8.01
CA THR A 27 4.81 2.62 7.30
C THR A 27 4.96 1.16 6.91
N PHE A 28 5.68 0.90 5.82
CA PHE A 28 5.87 -0.47 5.33
C PHE A 28 6.65 -1.33 6.34
N SER A 29 7.66 -0.76 7.00
CA SER A 29 8.50 -1.47 7.98
C SER A 29 7.75 -1.86 9.26
N ALA A 30 6.61 -1.23 9.53
CA ALA A 30 5.76 -1.57 10.68
C ALA A 30 4.70 -2.63 10.36
N LEU A 31 4.64 -3.12 9.10
CA LEU A 31 3.86 -4.31 8.78
C LEU A 31 4.56 -5.55 9.36
N THR A 32 3.80 -6.43 10.00
CA THR A 32 4.31 -7.75 10.38
C THR A 32 4.65 -8.53 9.11
N VAL A 33 5.70 -9.35 9.19
CA VAL A 33 6.13 -10.23 8.09
C VAL A 33 5.24 -11.47 8.09
N GLU A 34 3.98 -11.25 7.76
CA GLU A 34 2.92 -12.26 7.64
C GLU A 34 2.42 -12.26 6.18
N HIS A 35 1.72 -13.33 5.79
CA HIS A 35 1.05 -13.39 4.49
C HIS A 35 -0.37 -12.83 4.61
N TYR A 36 -0.71 -11.86 3.77
CA TYR A 36 -2.00 -11.19 3.75
C TYR A 36 -2.79 -11.62 2.51
N ASP A 37 -4.08 -11.91 2.64
CA ASP A 37 -4.92 -12.16 1.46
C ASP A 37 -4.96 -10.94 0.53
N ILE A 38 -5.05 -9.75 1.13
CA ILE A 38 -5.09 -8.47 0.41
C ILE A 38 -4.19 -7.46 1.11
N LEU A 39 -3.24 -6.87 0.37
CA LEU A 39 -2.40 -5.77 0.84
C LEU A 39 -2.70 -4.50 0.05
N LEU A 40 -3.27 -3.50 0.72
CA LEU A 40 -3.46 -2.16 0.17
C LEU A 40 -2.30 -1.24 0.53
N MET A 41 -1.61 -0.69 -0.47
CA MET A 41 -0.49 0.23 -0.28
C MET A 41 -0.75 1.58 -0.97
N GLY A 42 -0.80 2.64 -0.18
CA GLY A 42 -0.79 4.02 -0.66
C GLY A 42 0.64 4.50 -0.91
N ILE A 43 0.92 4.98 -2.12
CA ILE A 43 2.22 5.55 -2.47
C ILE A 43 2.04 7.07 -2.66
N PRO A 44 2.71 7.92 -1.85
CA PRO A 44 2.56 9.37 -1.97
C PRO A 44 3.16 9.94 -3.27
N VAL A 45 2.51 10.99 -3.82
CA VAL A 45 2.86 11.64 -5.12
C VAL A 45 4.22 12.32 -5.09
N THR A 46 4.64 12.78 -3.91
CA THR A 46 5.84 13.60 -3.71
C THR A 46 7.12 12.77 -3.54
N PHE A 47 7.04 11.45 -3.68
CA PHE A 47 8.18 10.59 -3.40
C PHE A 47 9.11 10.47 -4.62
N THR A 48 10.10 11.37 -4.70
CA THR A 48 11.17 11.40 -5.71
C THR A 48 12.40 10.55 -5.31
N GLY A 49 12.20 9.55 -4.46
CA GLY A 49 13.28 8.61 -4.07
C GLY A 49 13.65 7.68 -5.23
N GLU A 50 14.84 7.08 -5.18
CA GLU A 50 15.31 6.16 -6.21
C GLU A 50 14.30 5.02 -6.43
N LEU A 51 13.86 4.86 -7.68
CA LEU A 51 12.88 3.86 -8.10
C LEU A 51 13.30 2.42 -7.72
N THR A 52 14.60 2.19 -7.58
CA THR A 52 15.20 0.91 -7.18
C THR A 52 14.75 0.47 -5.78
N MET A 53 14.73 1.36 -4.79
CA MET A 53 14.25 1.04 -3.43
C MET A 53 12.73 0.74 -3.43
N GLN A 54 11.97 1.33 -4.36
CA GLN A 54 10.54 1.03 -4.50
C GLN A 54 10.31 -0.36 -5.07
N GLN A 55 11.12 -0.78 -6.05
CA GLN A 55 11.01 -2.12 -6.64
C GLN A 55 11.24 -3.21 -5.60
N GLU A 56 12.25 -3.08 -4.73
CA GLU A 56 12.47 -4.04 -3.64
C GLU A 56 11.30 -4.07 -2.66
N ARG A 57 10.77 -2.91 -2.30
CA ARG A 57 9.63 -2.80 -1.38
C ARG A 57 8.36 -3.38 -2.00
N LEU A 58 8.15 -3.16 -3.29
CA LEU A 58 7.03 -3.68 -4.05
C LEU A 58 7.15 -5.20 -4.24
N ALA A 59 8.33 -5.70 -4.56
CA ALA A 59 8.61 -7.13 -4.67
C ALA A 59 8.37 -7.84 -3.33
N LYS A 60 8.81 -7.21 -2.22
CA LYS A 60 8.54 -7.71 -0.88
C LYS A 60 7.04 -7.69 -0.57
N ALA A 61 6.34 -6.59 -0.88
CA ALA A 61 4.89 -6.50 -0.70
C ALA A 61 4.16 -7.59 -1.50
N ALA A 62 4.53 -7.80 -2.77
CA ALA A 62 3.97 -8.84 -3.63
C ALA A 62 4.28 -10.26 -3.11
N SER A 63 5.42 -10.47 -2.46
CA SER A 63 5.73 -11.76 -1.83
C SER A 63 4.95 -12.04 -0.54
N MET A 64 4.37 -11.00 0.07
CA MET A 64 3.61 -11.07 1.31
C MET A 64 2.10 -11.13 1.08
N THR A 65 1.62 -11.17 -0.16
CA THR A 65 0.19 -11.15 -0.45
C THR A 65 -0.17 -11.84 -1.76
N ASP A 66 -1.40 -12.36 -1.83
CA ASP A 66 -1.97 -12.83 -3.09
C ASP A 66 -2.53 -11.69 -3.95
N TYR A 67 -2.98 -10.60 -3.33
CA TYR A 67 -3.55 -9.43 -4.00
C TYR A 67 -2.94 -8.12 -3.51
N LEU A 68 -2.07 -7.52 -4.33
CA LEU A 68 -1.47 -6.20 -4.06
C LEU A 68 -2.25 -5.08 -4.74
N LEU A 69 -2.94 -4.26 -3.95
CA LEU A 69 -3.64 -3.06 -4.41
C LEU A 69 -2.75 -1.83 -4.20
N LEU A 70 -2.44 -1.12 -5.29
CA LEU A 70 -1.65 0.10 -5.25
C LEU A 70 -2.54 1.32 -5.46
N ALA A 71 -2.66 2.16 -4.44
CA ALA A 71 -3.26 3.47 -4.58
C ALA A 71 -2.18 4.43 -5.09
N LEU A 72 -2.07 4.51 -6.42
CA LEU A 72 -1.15 5.41 -7.10
C LEU A 72 -1.83 6.76 -7.35
N PRO A 73 -1.11 7.87 -7.16
CA PRO A 73 -1.63 9.18 -7.53
C PRO A 73 -1.66 9.35 -9.04
N CYS A 74 -2.63 10.13 -9.54
CA CYS A 74 -2.93 10.29 -10.97
C CYS A 74 -1.73 10.60 -11.90
N HIS A 75 -0.60 11.13 -11.40
CA HIS A 75 0.59 11.41 -12.22
C HIS A 75 1.56 10.22 -12.35
N ALA A 76 1.51 9.22 -11.46
CA ALA A 76 2.35 8.03 -11.52
C ALA A 76 1.88 7.00 -12.58
N GLN A 77 0.68 7.18 -13.15
CA GLN A 77 0.12 6.30 -14.17
C GLN A 77 0.88 6.32 -15.51
N ILE A 78 1.85 7.22 -15.71
CA ILE A 78 2.58 7.33 -16.98
C ILE A 78 3.67 6.26 -17.12
N ASN A 79 4.19 5.68 -16.03
CA ASN A 79 5.33 4.75 -16.10
C ASN A 79 4.96 3.25 -16.04
N ALA A 80 3.67 2.90 -15.99
CA ALA A 80 3.20 1.51 -16.03
C ALA A 80 2.93 0.98 -17.46
N LYS A 81 3.37 1.71 -18.49
CA LYS A 81 3.38 1.27 -19.89
C LYS A 81 4.82 1.27 -20.40
N SER A 82 5.54 0.16 -20.21
CA SER A 82 6.71 -0.21 -21.02
C SER A 82 6.83 -1.72 -21.02
#